data_AF-A0A7R9P1G7-F1
#
_entry.id   AF-A0A7R9P1G7-F1
#
_cell.length_a   1.000
_cell.length_b   1.000
_cell.length_c   1.000
_cell.angle_alpha   90.00
_cell.angle_beta   90.00
_cell.angle_gamma   90.00
#
_symmetry.space_group_name_H-M   'P 1'
#
loop_
_entity.id
_entity.type
_entity.pdbx_description
1 polymer ?
#
loop_
_entity_poly.entity_id
_entity_poly.type
_entity_poly.pdbx_seq_one_letter_code
_entity_poly.pdbx_strand_id
1 'polypeptide(L)'
;CCVVTQVHKVVCNHLITADLDLKPLATSDKAWCWGALNYTEEGEGRLEELAVRFKLSDTAQDFKERIEDIRTILLVQQTETLEVTEVTEDNESEEVSYSRRSTYTVEEVEGEPLVWNPSNEEEDLEYEEDAEKTLMFEKRATLLVRDPSTQQWDTQGPGDLQVIYDPDIFAARIYFECDRSGEQRCNTVIATNTSLEVDKKDCTWCSVDNSQDTPAQKTFMARFSSVEAAQEFESVFHEAAWKNDVSSARHTFSDPREKDTNLVG
;
A
#
# COMPACT_ATOMS: atom_id res chain seq x y z
N CYS A 1 -21.52 -10.72 -33.42
CA CYS A 1 -21.02 -11.62 -32.36
C CYS A 1 -20.81 -10.77 -31.12
N CYS A 2 -21.69 -10.87 -30.12
CA CYS A 2 -21.47 -10.22 -28.83
C CYS A 2 -20.39 -11.01 -28.12
N VAL A 3 -19.19 -10.45 -28.03
CA VAL A 3 -18.16 -10.96 -27.13
C VAL A 3 -18.60 -10.50 -25.75
N VAL A 4 -19.03 -11.44 -24.91
CA VAL A 4 -19.24 -11.16 -23.50
C VAL A 4 -17.84 -11.13 -22.89
N THR A 5 -17.29 -9.94 -22.68
CA THR A 5 -16.03 -9.78 -21.94
C THR A 5 -16.27 -10.19 -20.49
N GLN A 6 -15.36 -10.99 -19.95
CA GLN A 6 -15.44 -11.45 -18.58
C GLN A 6 -14.94 -10.32 -17.67
N VAL A 7 -15.84 -9.63 -16.98
CA VAL A 7 -15.48 -8.61 -16.00
C VAL A 7 -14.90 -9.30 -14.75
N HIS A 8 -13.65 -9.02 -14.40
CA HIS A 8 -13.05 -9.46 -13.14
C HIS A 8 -13.35 -8.41 -12.06
N LYS A 9 -13.90 -8.84 -10.93
CA LYS A 9 -14.23 -7.97 -9.80
C LYS A 9 -13.28 -8.27 -8.64
N VAL A 10 -12.82 -7.23 -7.95
CA VAL A 10 -12.11 -7.39 -6.68
C VAL A 10 -13.13 -7.91 -5.66
N VAL A 11 -12.86 -9.09 -5.08
CA VAL A 11 -13.77 -9.76 -4.14
C VAL A 11 -13.20 -9.88 -2.72
N CYS A 12 -11.95 -9.46 -2.51
CA CYS A 12 -11.31 -9.45 -1.21
C CYS A 12 -10.32 -8.27 -1.12
N ASN A 13 -10.58 -7.34 -0.21
CA ASN A 13 -9.73 -6.19 0.10
C ASN A 13 -9.84 -5.93 1.61
N HIS A 14 -8.99 -6.56 2.41
CA HIS A 14 -8.96 -6.34 3.86
C HIS A 14 -7.53 -6.45 4.38
N LEU A 15 -7.27 -5.82 5.52
CA LEU A 15 -6.00 -5.99 6.22
C LEU A 15 -5.89 -7.39 6.82
N ILE A 16 -4.69 -7.95 6.83
CA ILE A 16 -4.39 -9.13 7.64
C ILE A 16 -4.08 -8.64 9.05
N THR A 17 -4.88 -9.08 10.01
CA THR A 17 -4.76 -8.70 11.41
C THR A 17 -4.36 -9.91 12.26
N ALA A 18 -3.81 -9.66 13.45
CA ALA A 18 -3.35 -10.72 14.36
C ALA A 18 -4.48 -11.65 14.87
N ASP A 19 -5.73 -11.20 14.77
CA ASP A 19 -6.94 -11.93 15.12
C ASP A 19 -7.59 -12.67 13.94
N LEU A 20 -7.04 -12.55 12.72
CA LEU A 20 -7.52 -13.29 11.56
C LEU A 20 -7.33 -14.79 11.78
N ASP A 21 -8.42 -15.55 11.65
CA ASP A 21 -8.48 -16.99 11.95
C ASP A 21 -9.04 -17.77 10.75
N LEU A 22 -8.18 -18.55 10.10
CA LEU A 22 -8.56 -19.40 8.98
C LEU A 22 -9.17 -20.71 9.46
N LYS A 23 -10.45 -20.92 9.10
CA LYS A 23 -11.19 -22.14 9.41
C LYS A 23 -11.38 -22.99 8.15
N PRO A 24 -11.31 -24.33 8.25
CA PRO A 24 -11.62 -25.18 7.11
C PRO A 24 -13.10 -25.08 6.76
N LEU A 25 -13.42 -24.91 5.47
CA LEU A 25 -14.82 -24.95 5.03
C LEU A 25 -15.31 -26.40 5.06
N ALA A 26 -16.31 -26.67 5.91
CA ALA A 26 -16.78 -28.01 6.24
C ALA A 26 -17.01 -28.85 4.97
N THR A 27 -16.11 -29.83 4.73
CA THR A 27 -16.01 -30.81 3.62
C THR A 27 -14.85 -30.64 2.62
N SER A 28 -13.99 -29.62 2.72
CA SER A 28 -12.89 -29.43 1.77
C SER A 28 -11.54 -29.13 2.45
N ASP A 29 -10.53 -29.95 2.16
CA ASP A 29 -9.10 -29.73 2.46
C ASP A 29 -8.44 -28.72 1.51
N LYS A 30 -9.23 -28.13 0.61
CA LYS A 30 -8.80 -27.14 -0.39
C LYS A 30 -9.44 -25.77 -0.19
N ALA A 31 -10.13 -25.55 0.92
CA ALA A 31 -10.87 -24.31 1.13
C ALA A 31 -10.76 -23.82 2.57
N TRP A 32 -10.54 -22.51 2.70
CA TRP A 32 -10.47 -21.82 3.97
C TRP A 32 -11.51 -20.71 3.99
N CYS A 33 -12.11 -20.47 5.16
CA CYS A 33 -12.98 -19.34 5.42
C CYS A 33 -12.51 -18.55 6.65
N TRP A 34 -12.78 -17.24 6.64
CA TRP A 34 -12.46 -16.34 7.74
C TRP A 34 -13.40 -15.14 7.73
N GLY A 35 -13.53 -14.48 8.89
CA GLY A 35 -14.23 -13.20 8.98
C GLY A 35 -13.22 -12.07 8.82
N ALA A 36 -13.53 -11.08 7.99
CA ALA A 36 -12.74 -9.85 7.89
C ALA A 36 -13.62 -8.64 7.53
N LEU A 37 -13.16 -7.45 7.90
CA LEU A 37 -13.75 -6.20 7.44
C LEU A 37 -13.30 -5.97 5.99
N ASN A 38 -14.16 -6.33 5.05
CA ASN A 38 -13.89 -6.33 3.62
C ASN A 38 -14.29 -4.99 2.98
N TYR A 39 -13.37 -4.39 2.24
CA TYR A 39 -13.48 -3.08 1.60
C TYR A 39 -13.55 -3.20 0.07
N THR A 40 -14.17 -4.26 -0.44
CA THR A 40 -14.32 -4.49 -1.89
C THR A 40 -15.39 -3.66 -2.54
N GLU A 41 -16.36 -3.22 -1.75
CA GLU A 41 -17.53 -2.48 -2.24
C GLU A 41 -17.48 -1.06 -1.70
N GLU A 42 -17.92 -0.11 -2.51
CA GLU A 42 -17.87 1.31 -2.18
C GLU A 42 -18.59 1.60 -0.85
N GLY A 43 -17.83 2.06 0.15
CA GLY A 43 -18.36 2.50 1.45
C GLY A 43 -17.56 2.01 2.64
N GLU A 44 -18.21 2.02 3.82
CA GLU A 44 -17.64 1.47 5.05
C GLU A 44 -17.41 -0.04 4.88
N GLY A 45 -16.22 -0.51 5.28
CA GLY A 45 -15.88 -1.92 5.19
C GLY A 45 -16.96 -2.79 5.84
N ARG A 46 -17.33 -3.88 5.19
CA ARG A 46 -18.38 -4.79 5.66
C ARG A 46 -17.73 -5.99 6.32
N LEU A 47 -18.19 -6.34 7.52
CA LEU A 47 -17.76 -7.58 8.14
C LEU A 47 -18.36 -8.74 7.35
N GLU A 48 -17.53 -9.42 6.58
CA GLU A 48 -17.94 -10.49 5.68
C GLU A 48 -17.23 -11.80 6.05
N GLU A 49 -17.92 -12.91 5.83
CA GLU A 49 -17.32 -14.24 5.87
C GLU A 49 -16.78 -14.55 4.47
N LEU A 50 -15.47 -14.47 4.32
CA LEU A 50 -14.76 -14.71 3.09
C LEU A 50 -14.37 -16.18 3.01
N ALA A 51 -14.32 -16.72 1.79
CA ALA A 51 -13.80 -18.05 1.55
C ALA A 51 -13.01 -18.09 0.25
N VAL A 52 -11.87 -18.79 0.29
CA VAL A 52 -11.07 -19.09 -0.89
C VAL A 52 -11.01 -20.60 -1.09
N ARG A 53 -11.13 -21.03 -2.35
CA ARG A 53 -10.98 -22.44 -2.73
C ARG A 53 -9.87 -22.59 -3.75
N PHE A 54 -8.91 -23.45 -3.44
CA PHE A 54 -7.79 -23.76 -4.30
C PHE A 54 -8.06 -25.04 -5.12
N LYS A 55 -7.32 -25.16 -6.22
CA LYS A 55 -7.38 -26.34 -7.09
C LYS A 55 -6.66 -27.54 -6.46
N LEU A 56 -5.53 -27.28 -5.82
CA LEU A 56 -4.66 -28.25 -5.15
C LEU A 56 -4.75 -28.07 -3.62
N SER A 57 -4.62 -29.17 -2.88
CA SER A 57 -4.61 -29.13 -1.41
C SER A 57 -3.31 -28.53 -0.88
N ASP A 58 -2.17 -28.86 -1.50
CA ASP A 58 -0.86 -28.29 -1.15
C ASP A 58 -0.88 -26.76 -1.20
N THR A 59 -1.39 -26.16 -2.28
CA THR A 59 -1.53 -24.69 -2.39
C THR A 59 -2.47 -24.11 -1.33
N ALA A 60 -3.51 -24.84 -0.93
CA ALA A 60 -4.37 -24.40 0.16
C ALA A 60 -3.60 -24.40 1.49
N GLN A 61 -2.79 -25.43 1.72
CA GLN A 61 -1.97 -25.55 2.92
C GLN A 61 -0.89 -24.46 2.98
N ASP A 62 -0.18 -24.22 1.87
CA ASP A 62 0.82 -23.14 1.74
C ASP A 62 0.20 -21.76 2.04
N PHE A 63 -1.00 -21.49 1.52
CA PHE A 63 -1.73 -20.26 1.81
C PHE A 63 -2.01 -20.10 3.30
N LYS A 64 -2.48 -21.17 3.96
CA LYS A 64 -2.75 -21.14 5.40
C LYS A 64 -1.49 -20.89 6.21
N GLU A 65 -0.42 -21.63 5.93
CA GLU A 65 0.86 -21.47 6.62
C GLU A 65 1.38 -20.04 6.51
N ARG A 66 1.28 -19.44 5.30
CA ARG A 66 1.70 -18.07 5.09
C ARG A 66 0.91 -17.06 5.91
N ILE A 67 -0.41 -17.25 6.06
CA ILE A 67 -1.26 -16.39 6.87
C ILE A 67 -0.93 -16.53 8.37
N GLU A 68 -0.68 -17.74 8.86
CA GLU A 68 -0.27 -17.96 10.26
C GLU A 68 1.13 -17.37 10.57
N ASP A 69 2.05 -17.41 9.61
CA ASP A 69 3.36 -16.75 9.74
C ASP A 69 3.20 -15.24 9.87
N ILE A 70 2.38 -14.62 9.00
CA ILE A 70 2.09 -13.18 9.07
C ILE A 70 1.45 -12.85 10.42
N ARG A 71 0.48 -13.65 10.87
CA ARG A 71 -0.16 -13.48 12.18
C ARG A 71 0.84 -13.54 13.33
N THR A 72 1.79 -14.48 13.29
CA THR A 72 2.85 -14.61 14.30
C THR A 72 3.74 -13.37 14.33
N ILE A 73 4.12 -12.85 13.16
CA ILE A 73 4.92 -11.62 13.05
C ILE A 73 4.15 -10.43 13.65
N LEU A 74 2.86 -10.29 13.33
CA LEU A 74 2.04 -9.19 13.84
C LEU A 74 1.88 -9.24 15.37
N LEU A 75 1.78 -10.44 15.97
CA LEU A 75 1.72 -10.60 17.42
C LEU A 75 3.02 -10.19 18.11
N VAL A 76 4.18 -10.53 17.55
CA VAL A 76 5.49 -10.13 18.10
C VAL A 76 5.65 -8.61 18.11
N GLN A 77 5.24 -7.94 17.02
CA GLN A 77 5.30 -6.48 16.91
C GLN A 77 4.41 -5.76 17.95
N GLN A 78 3.28 -6.35 18.33
CA GLN A 78 2.41 -5.81 19.38
C GLN A 78 2.98 -6.02 20.79
N THR A 79 3.84 -7.03 20.99
CA THR A 79 4.49 -7.27 22.30
C THR A 79 5.72 -6.40 22.53
N GLU A 80 6.47 -6.05 21.48
CA GLU A 80 7.66 -5.17 21.59
C GLU A 80 7.30 -3.70 21.88
N THR A 81 6.04 -3.30 21.66
CA THR A 81 5.55 -1.94 21.93
C THR A 81 5.12 -1.70 23.38
N LEU A 82 5.13 -2.71 24.25
CA LEU A 82 4.64 -2.61 25.64
C LEU A 82 5.75 -2.61 26.71
N GLU A 83 7.03 -2.74 26.35
CA GLU A 83 8.13 -2.80 27.33
C GLU A 83 8.86 -1.46 27.61
N VAL A 84 8.36 -0.32 27.10
CA VAL A 84 8.99 1.00 27.34
C VAL A 84 7.99 2.00 27.93
N THR A 85 7.45 1.77 29.13
CA THR A 85 6.93 2.87 29.98
C THR A 85 6.83 2.45 31.46
N GLU A 86 7.94 2.56 32.19
CA GLU A 86 8.04 2.77 33.66
C GLU A 86 9.43 3.42 33.83
N VAL A 87 9.72 4.59 34.41
CA VAL A 87 9.13 5.61 35.31
C VAL A 87 9.99 6.87 35.00
N THR A 88 9.57 8.14 35.05
CA THR A 88 9.16 8.95 36.21
C THR A 88 8.52 10.26 35.77
N GLU A 89 7.48 10.64 36.52
CA GLU A 89 6.82 11.95 36.57
C GLU A 89 7.79 13.06 37.00
N ASP A 90 7.62 14.27 36.43
CA ASP A 90 7.44 15.52 37.18
C ASP A 90 7.07 16.69 36.23
N ASN A 91 5.77 16.99 36.23
CA ASN A 91 5.08 18.29 36.28
C ASN A 91 5.78 19.59 35.79
N GLU A 92 5.18 20.30 34.82
CA GLU A 92 4.45 21.56 35.06
C GLU A 92 3.77 22.09 33.77
N SER A 93 2.55 22.56 33.97
CA SER A 93 1.61 23.18 33.04
C SER A 93 2.06 24.56 32.54
N GLU A 94 1.69 24.95 31.31
CA GLU A 94 0.97 26.20 31.02
C GLU A 94 0.25 26.14 29.66
N GLU A 95 -1.00 26.60 29.64
CA GLU A 95 -1.79 26.88 28.44
C GLU A 95 -1.28 28.12 27.69
N VAL A 96 -1.66 28.28 26.42
CA VAL A 96 -2.46 29.42 25.93
C VAL A 96 -2.50 29.44 24.38
N SER A 97 -3.72 29.66 23.89
CA SER A 97 -4.17 29.96 22.52
C SER A 97 -3.45 31.10 21.80
N TYR A 98 -3.42 31.12 20.46
CA TYR A 98 -4.24 32.03 19.63
C TYR A 98 -3.96 31.85 18.13
N SER A 99 -5.04 31.92 17.37
CA SER A 99 -5.16 32.09 15.91
C SER A 99 -4.18 33.09 15.27
N ARG A 100 -3.73 32.82 14.03
CA ARG A 100 -3.39 33.91 13.10
C ARG A 100 -3.70 33.58 11.64
N ARG A 101 -4.82 34.14 11.22
CA ARG A 101 -5.26 34.49 9.85
C ARG A 101 -4.16 35.19 9.04
N SER A 102 -3.96 34.77 7.79
CA SER A 102 -3.36 35.57 6.72
C SER A 102 -4.37 35.79 5.58
N THR A 103 -4.22 36.90 4.88
CA THR A 103 -5.28 37.72 4.28
C THR A 103 -5.08 37.95 2.77
N TYR A 104 -6.20 37.87 2.01
CA TYR A 104 -6.56 38.49 0.71
C TYR A 104 -5.62 38.24 -0.50
N THR A 105 -6.09 38.07 -1.75
CA THR A 105 -7.08 38.87 -2.50
C THR A 105 -7.88 38.02 -3.52
N VAL A 106 -9.17 38.33 -3.68
CA VAL A 106 -10.04 37.81 -4.75
C VAL A 106 -10.15 38.89 -5.81
N GLU A 107 -9.77 38.60 -7.05
CA GLU A 107 -10.13 39.41 -8.22
C GLU A 107 -11.50 38.94 -8.71
N GLU A 108 -12.46 39.87 -8.77
CA GLU A 108 -13.76 39.68 -9.40
C GLU A 108 -13.57 39.56 -10.92
N VAL A 109 -14.00 38.44 -11.49
CA VAL A 109 -14.28 38.35 -12.92
C VAL A 109 -15.77 38.05 -13.04
N GLU A 110 -16.51 39.04 -13.53
CA GLU A 110 -17.91 38.90 -13.93
C GLU A 110 -17.98 37.84 -15.06
N GLY A 111 -18.53 36.68 -14.74
CA GLY A 111 -18.76 35.57 -15.67
C GLY A 111 -20.08 34.89 -15.32
N GLU A 112 -20.90 34.67 -16.34
CA GLU A 112 -22.32 34.30 -16.27
C GLU A 112 -22.62 33.05 -15.41
N PRO A 113 -23.82 32.94 -14.80
CA PRO A 113 -24.18 31.77 -14.01
C PRO A 113 -24.19 30.53 -14.90
N LEU A 114 -23.24 29.62 -14.67
CA LEU A 114 -23.21 28.31 -15.29
C LEU A 114 -24.44 27.52 -14.83
N VAL A 115 -25.45 27.47 -15.68
CA VAL A 115 -26.58 26.56 -15.57
C VAL A 115 -26.02 25.15 -15.72
N TRP A 116 -26.00 24.38 -14.63
CA TRP A 116 -25.69 22.97 -14.67
C TRP A 116 -26.67 22.27 -15.62
N ASN A 117 -26.15 21.75 -16.73
CA ASN A 117 -26.90 20.94 -17.68
C ASN A 117 -26.62 19.46 -17.34
N PRO A 118 -27.63 18.69 -16.88
CA PRO A 118 -27.47 17.27 -16.53
C PRO A 118 -27.19 16.35 -17.72
N SER A 119 -26.90 16.91 -18.90
CA SER A 119 -26.76 16.14 -20.15
C SER A 119 -25.34 16.07 -20.67
N ASN A 120 -24.34 16.62 -19.95
CA ASN A 120 -22.95 16.34 -20.27
C ASN A 120 -22.56 15.05 -19.57
N GLU A 121 -22.72 13.97 -20.32
CA GLU A 121 -21.83 12.81 -20.38
C GLU A 121 -21.27 12.39 -19.02
N GLU A 122 -21.86 11.33 -18.46
CA GLU A 122 -21.13 10.39 -17.63
C GLU A 122 -19.77 10.18 -18.32
N GLU A 123 -18.71 10.78 -17.78
CA GLU A 123 -17.36 10.38 -18.13
C GLU A 123 -17.28 8.93 -17.63
N ASP A 124 -17.64 8.01 -18.52
CA ASP A 124 -17.22 6.63 -18.50
C ASP A 124 -15.71 6.68 -18.29
N LEU A 125 -15.25 6.59 -17.04
CA LEU A 125 -13.86 6.30 -16.73
C LEU A 125 -13.64 4.86 -17.19
N GLU A 126 -13.43 4.72 -18.51
CA GLU A 126 -12.96 3.52 -19.15
C GLU A 126 -11.61 3.22 -18.51
N TYR A 127 -11.60 2.34 -17.51
CA TYR A 127 -10.36 1.79 -16.97
C TYR A 127 -9.68 1.11 -18.16
N GLU A 128 -8.64 1.75 -18.71
CA GLU A 128 -7.86 1.17 -19.79
C GLU A 128 -7.26 -0.14 -19.27
N GLU A 129 -7.81 -1.28 -19.70
CA GLU A 129 -7.34 -2.63 -19.37
C GLU A 129 -5.87 -2.86 -19.80
N ASP A 130 -5.32 -1.94 -20.61
CA ASP A 130 -3.94 -1.91 -21.09
C ASP A 130 -3.09 -0.84 -20.37
N ALA A 131 -3.47 -0.40 -19.16
CA ALA A 131 -2.66 0.53 -18.39
C ALA A 131 -1.24 -0.03 -18.20
N GLU A 132 -0.25 0.66 -18.76
CA GLU A 132 1.14 0.23 -18.68
C GLU A 132 1.74 0.55 -17.31
N LYS A 133 2.73 -0.25 -16.90
CA LYS A 133 3.55 0.04 -15.70
C LYS A 133 4.13 1.44 -15.80
N THR A 134 3.89 2.25 -14.78
CA THR A 134 4.34 3.64 -14.75
C THR A 134 5.63 3.76 -13.93
N LEU A 135 6.71 4.21 -14.57
CA LEU A 135 7.98 4.52 -13.91
C LEU A 135 7.86 5.86 -13.17
N MET A 136 7.82 5.81 -11.84
CA MET A 136 7.67 6.99 -10.98
C MET A 136 9.01 7.60 -10.58
N PHE A 137 10.06 6.77 -10.51
CA PHE A 137 11.41 7.17 -10.13
C PHE A 137 12.42 6.23 -10.76
N GLU A 138 13.55 6.77 -11.22
CA GLU A 138 14.72 6.00 -11.65
C GLU A 138 15.99 6.78 -11.34
N LYS A 139 16.86 6.22 -10.51
CA LYS A 139 18.21 6.76 -10.27
C LYS A 139 19.22 5.67 -9.96
N ARG A 140 20.48 6.04 -10.18
CA ARG A 140 21.62 5.24 -9.77
C ARG A 140 21.74 5.19 -8.25
N ALA A 141 21.85 3.98 -7.71
CA ALA A 141 22.16 3.77 -6.30
C ALA A 141 23.10 2.58 -6.10
N THR A 142 23.73 2.50 -4.93
CA THR A 142 24.38 1.27 -4.45
C THR A 142 23.44 0.59 -3.47
N LEU A 143 23.07 -0.66 -3.74
CA LEU A 143 22.22 -1.45 -2.85
C LEU A 143 23.07 -2.17 -1.81
N LEU A 144 22.62 -2.12 -0.56
CA LEU A 144 23.12 -2.92 0.56
C LEU A 144 21.94 -3.68 1.18
N VAL A 145 22.22 -4.87 1.70
CA VAL A 145 21.25 -5.71 2.41
C VAL A 145 21.79 -5.97 3.81
N ARG A 146 20.95 -5.84 4.83
CA ARG A 146 21.35 -6.13 6.21
C ARG A 146 21.27 -7.63 6.47
N ASP A 147 22.37 -8.22 6.93
CA ASP A 147 22.35 -9.59 7.43
C ASP A 147 21.58 -9.63 8.76
N PRO A 148 20.53 -10.47 8.88
CA PRO A 148 19.68 -10.49 10.06
C PRO A 148 20.39 -11.04 11.31
N SER A 149 21.41 -11.89 11.13
CA SER A 149 22.11 -12.54 12.25
C SER A 149 23.20 -11.67 12.87
N THR A 150 23.91 -10.91 12.04
CA THR A 150 25.07 -10.09 12.43
C THR A 150 24.74 -8.61 12.48
N GLN A 151 23.58 -8.20 11.93
CA GLN A 151 23.15 -6.81 11.79
C GLN A 151 24.10 -5.96 10.95
N GLN A 152 25.02 -6.59 10.19
CA GLN A 152 25.99 -5.94 9.30
C GLN A 152 25.40 -5.70 7.91
N TRP A 153 25.94 -4.72 7.20
CA TRP A 153 25.49 -4.36 5.85
C TRP A 153 26.37 -5.00 4.77
N ASP A 154 25.77 -5.88 3.97
CA ASP A 154 26.40 -6.52 2.83
C ASP A 154 26.14 -5.72 1.54
N THR A 155 27.21 -5.22 0.94
CA THR A 155 27.12 -4.44 -0.31
C THR A 155 26.81 -5.35 -1.49
N GLN A 156 25.63 -5.17 -2.09
CA GLN A 156 25.21 -5.91 -3.29
C GLN A 156 25.83 -5.31 -4.56
N GLY A 157 25.97 -3.99 -4.60
CA GLY A 157 26.66 -3.28 -5.68
C GLY A 157 25.85 -2.12 -6.27
N PRO A 158 26.44 -1.40 -7.24
CA PRO A 158 25.75 -0.36 -7.98
C PRO A 158 24.74 -0.94 -8.96
N GLY A 159 23.71 -0.15 -9.27
CA GLY A 159 22.63 -0.51 -10.16
C GLY A 159 21.56 0.57 -10.21
N ASP A 160 20.53 0.32 -10.99
CA ASP A 160 19.44 1.26 -11.19
C ASP A 160 18.29 0.91 -10.24
N LEU A 161 17.94 1.89 -9.39
CA LEU A 161 16.82 1.80 -8.47
C LEU A 161 15.61 2.47 -9.12
N GLN A 162 14.53 1.71 -9.22
CA GLN A 162 13.29 2.18 -9.83
C GLN A 162 12.12 2.07 -8.84
N VAL A 163 11.23 3.06 -8.87
CA VAL A 163 9.88 2.93 -8.28
C VAL A 163 8.89 2.84 -9.42
N ILE A 164 8.16 1.73 -9.47
CA ILE A 164 7.27 1.40 -10.57
C ILE A 164 5.87 1.16 -10.01
N TYR A 165 4.87 1.88 -10.49
CA TYR A 165 3.47 1.53 -10.26
C TYR A 165 3.07 0.41 -11.20
N ASP A 166 2.60 -0.70 -10.62
CA ASP A 166 2.09 -1.84 -11.39
C ASP A 166 0.56 -1.92 -11.21
N PRO A 167 -0.21 -1.66 -12.28
CA PRO A 167 -1.67 -1.71 -12.24
C PRO A 167 -2.20 -3.12 -11.97
N ASP A 168 -1.45 -4.18 -12.28
CA ASP A 168 -1.87 -5.57 -12.03
C ASP A 168 -2.03 -5.87 -10.53
N ILE A 169 -1.25 -5.17 -9.70
CA ILE A 169 -1.29 -5.30 -8.23
C ILE A 169 -1.79 -4.03 -7.54
N PHE A 170 -2.24 -3.04 -8.32
CA PHE A 170 -2.68 -1.72 -7.86
C PHE A 170 -1.74 -1.08 -6.84
N ALA A 171 -0.43 -1.26 -7.03
CA ALA A 171 0.57 -0.84 -6.06
C ALA A 171 1.91 -0.49 -6.71
N ALA A 172 2.60 0.46 -6.09
CA ALA A 172 4.00 0.74 -6.38
C ALA A 172 4.95 -0.30 -5.76
N ARG A 173 6.03 -0.62 -6.48
CA ARG A 173 7.15 -1.44 -6.02
C ARG A 173 8.47 -0.72 -6.16
N ILE A 174 9.40 -1.03 -5.25
CA ILE A 174 10.82 -0.72 -5.39
C ILE A 174 11.49 -1.89 -6.10
N TYR A 175 12.04 -1.62 -7.27
CA TYR A 175 12.79 -2.55 -8.09
C TYR A 175 14.27 -2.14 -8.13
N PHE A 176 15.17 -3.11 -8.04
CA PHE A 176 16.61 -2.85 -8.21
C PHE A 176 17.29 -3.98 -8.98
N GLU A 177 18.06 -3.61 -10.00
CA GLU A 177 18.88 -4.51 -10.80
C GLU A 177 20.35 -4.10 -10.73
N CYS A 178 21.24 -5.06 -10.44
CA CYS A 178 22.68 -4.77 -10.32
C CYS A 178 23.39 -4.89 -11.67
N ASP A 179 24.26 -3.91 -11.99
CA ASP A 179 24.99 -3.84 -13.27
C ASP A 179 25.82 -5.09 -13.59
N ARG A 180 26.39 -5.71 -12.55
CA ARG A 180 27.37 -6.79 -12.73
C ARG A 180 26.75 -8.11 -13.10
N SER A 181 25.48 -8.32 -12.73
CA SER A 181 24.78 -9.58 -12.95
C SER A 181 23.58 -9.44 -13.88
N GLY A 182 23.00 -8.24 -14.05
CA GLY A 182 21.67 -8.07 -14.65
C GLY A 182 20.59 -8.80 -13.85
N GLU A 183 20.90 -9.18 -12.61
CA GLU A 183 20.02 -9.94 -11.75
C GLU A 183 19.25 -8.96 -10.86
N GLN A 184 17.97 -9.22 -10.73
CA GLN A 184 17.11 -8.52 -9.80
C GLN A 184 17.54 -8.82 -8.36
N ARG A 185 17.82 -7.77 -7.58
CA ARG A 185 18.26 -7.88 -6.18
C ARG A 185 17.27 -7.32 -5.17
N CYS A 186 16.27 -6.57 -5.63
CA CYS A 186 15.17 -6.06 -4.83
C CYS A 186 13.87 -6.08 -5.62
N ASN A 187 12.80 -6.57 -5.00
CA ASN A 187 11.43 -6.50 -5.48
C ASN A 187 10.45 -6.38 -4.31
N THR A 188 10.29 -5.17 -3.78
CA THR A 188 9.47 -4.94 -2.60
C THR A 188 8.28 -4.05 -2.94
N VAL A 189 7.07 -4.45 -2.55
CA VAL A 189 5.89 -3.59 -2.64
C VAL A 189 5.97 -2.51 -1.57
N ILE A 190 5.57 -1.28 -1.93
CA ILE A 190 5.43 -0.16 -0.98
C ILE A 190 4.04 -0.26 -0.35
N ALA A 191 3.92 -0.97 0.77
CA ALA A 191 2.67 -1.04 1.51
C ALA A 191 2.50 0.18 2.44
N THR A 192 1.28 0.43 2.91
CA THR A 192 0.97 1.54 3.85
C THR A 192 1.78 1.48 5.14
N ASN A 193 2.16 0.27 5.58
CA ASN A 193 3.01 0.04 6.75
C ASN A 193 4.51 -0.02 6.44
N THR A 194 4.92 0.15 5.18
CA THR A 194 6.35 0.19 4.84
C THR A 194 6.92 1.53 5.27
N SER A 195 7.81 1.52 6.26
CA SER A 195 8.55 2.70 6.69
C SER A 195 9.82 2.87 5.86
N LEU A 196 10.13 4.13 5.56
CA LEU A 196 11.39 4.55 4.96
C LEU A 196 12.12 5.48 5.93
N GLU A 197 13.37 5.15 6.24
CA GLU A 197 14.27 5.99 7.03
C GLU A 197 15.32 6.61 6.13
N VAL A 198 15.50 7.93 6.21
CA VAL A 198 16.47 8.67 5.38
C VAL A 198 17.52 9.33 6.26
N ASP A 199 18.79 8.95 6.03
CA ASP A 199 19.96 9.64 6.60
C ASP A 199 20.86 10.13 5.47
N LYS A 200 20.73 11.42 5.15
CA LYS A 200 21.48 12.13 4.10
C LYS A 200 21.30 11.49 2.72
N LYS A 201 22.17 10.53 2.37
CA LYS A 201 22.20 9.86 1.06
C LYS A 201 21.77 8.39 1.15
N ASP A 202 21.50 7.91 2.36
CA ASP A 202 21.17 6.53 2.65
C ASP A 202 19.68 6.44 2.97
N CYS A 203 18.95 5.65 2.19
CA CYS A 203 17.52 5.39 2.38
C CYS A 203 17.35 3.92 2.77
N THR A 204 16.76 3.66 3.92
CA THR A 204 16.64 2.33 4.53
C THR A 204 15.17 1.93 4.68
N TRP A 205 14.81 0.73 4.25
CA TRP A 205 13.46 0.19 4.43
C TRP A 205 13.50 -1.31 4.74
N CYS A 206 12.43 -1.82 5.35
CA CYS A 206 12.24 -3.24 5.60
C CYS A 206 10.94 -3.70 4.93
N SER A 207 11.01 -4.74 4.11
CA SER A 207 9.83 -5.27 3.42
C SER A 207 10.03 -6.74 3.03
N VAL A 208 8.94 -7.39 2.64
CA VAL A 208 8.98 -8.72 2.03
C VAL A 208 9.47 -8.58 0.59
N ASP A 209 10.64 -9.16 0.34
CA ASP A 209 11.31 -9.14 -0.93
C ASP A 209 10.91 -10.34 -1.80
N ASN A 210 10.57 -10.06 -3.06
CA ASN A 210 10.16 -11.02 -4.07
C ASN A 210 11.18 -11.12 -5.22
N SER A 211 12.45 -10.78 -4.96
CA SER A 211 13.52 -10.86 -5.97
C SER A 211 14.01 -12.30 -6.22
N GLN A 212 13.63 -13.24 -5.35
CA GLN A 212 13.97 -14.66 -5.44
C GLN A 212 12.70 -15.51 -5.34
N ASP A 213 12.80 -16.80 -5.67
CA ASP A 213 11.66 -17.74 -5.67
C ASP A 213 10.93 -17.86 -4.32
N THR A 214 11.64 -17.59 -3.22
CA THR A 214 11.07 -17.61 -1.88
C THR A 214 10.99 -16.19 -1.32
N PRO A 215 9.77 -15.66 -1.07
CA PRO A 215 9.61 -14.36 -0.45
C PRO A 215 10.26 -14.33 0.94
N ALA A 216 11.06 -13.30 1.21
CA ALA A 216 11.79 -13.18 2.48
C ALA A 216 11.75 -11.75 3.02
N GLN A 217 11.57 -11.59 4.33
CA GLN A 217 11.71 -10.29 4.96
C GLN A 217 13.18 -9.87 4.93
N LYS A 218 13.46 -8.69 4.35
CA LYS A 218 14.81 -8.15 4.22
C LYS A 218 14.82 -6.67 4.56
N THR A 219 15.93 -6.22 5.12
CA THR A 219 16.22 -4.80 5.31
C THR A 219 17.21 -4.36 4.25
N PHE A 220 16.81 -3.37 3.46
CA PHE A 220 17.59 -2.81 2.37
C PHE A 220 18.07 -1.41 2.73
N MET A 221 19.20 -1.02 2.15
CA MET A 221 19.67 0.35 2.11
C MET A 221 20.07 0.70 0.69
N ALA A 222 19.46 1.76 0.14
CA ALA A 222 19.90 2.39 -1.09
C ALA A 222 20.77 3.59 -0.74
N ARG A 223 22.03 3.56 -1.20
CA ARG A 223 22.97 4.68 -1.08
C ARG A 223 23.06 5.42 -2.40
N PHE A 224 22.53 6.65 -2.42
CA PHE A 224 22.55 7.52 -3.58
C PHE A 224 23.85 8.33 -3.69
N SER A 225 24.08 8.92 -4.87
CA SER A 225 25.25 9.79 -5.10
C SER A 225 25.13 11.15 -4.43
N SER A 226 23.92 11.59 -4.10
CA SER A 226 23.66 12.90 -3.47
C SER A 226 22.47 12.84 -2.51
N VAL A 227 22.36 13.84 -1.64
CA VAL A 227 21.25 13.97 -0.68
C VAL A 227 19.96 14.30 -1.41
N GLU A 228 20.04 15.10 -2.48
CA GLU A 228 18.90 15.49 -3.29
C GLU A 228 18.26 14.26 -3.98
N ALA A 229 19.08 13.33 -4.45
CA ALA A 229 18.60 12.07 -5.02
C ALA A 229 17.87 11.20 -3.99
N ALA A 230 18.36 11.16 -2.75
CA ALA A 230 17.71 10.46 -1.64
C ALA A 230 16.38 11.12 -1.25
N GLN A 231 16.32 12.45 -1.21
CA GLN A 231 15.09 13.20 -0.93
C GLN A 231 14.03 13.05 -2.04
N GLU A 232 14.46 12.98 -3.30
CA GLU A 232 13.55 12.69 -4.43
C GLU A 232 12.97 11.28 -4.30
N PHE A 233 13.79 10.29 -3.94
CA PHE A 233 13.31 8.94 -3.66
C PHE A 233 12.32 8.90 -2.49
N GLU A 234 12.62 9.60 -1.40
CA GLU A 234 11.72 9.74 -0.24
C GLU A 234 10.37 10.35 -0.63
N SER A 235 10.40 11.42 -1.41
CA SER A 235 9.18 12.10 -1.88
C SER A 235 8.32 11.17 -2.73
N VAL A 236 8.92 10.45 -3.69
CA VAL A 236 8.21 9.48 -4.52
C VAL A 236 7.73 8.28 -3.71
N PHE A 237 8.51 7.81 -2.72
CA PHE A 237 8.11 6.73 -1.83
C PHE A 237 6.84 7.10 -1.05
N HIS A 238 6.76 8.30 -0.48
CA HIS A 238 5.57 8.76 0.22
C HIS A 238 4.40 9.02 -0.72
N GLU A 239 4.63 9.56 -1.91
CA GLU A 239 3.59 9.70 -2.93
C GLU A 239 3.03 8.34 -3.34
N ALA A 240 3.90 7.35 -3.52
CA ALA A 240 3.51 5.98 -3.85
C ALA A 240 2.73 5.32 -2.69
N ALA A 241 3.19 5.45 -1.45
CA ALA A 241 2.48 4.95 -0.27
C ALA A 241 1.10 5.63 -0.12
N TRP A 242 1.03 6.95 -0.30
CA TRP A 242 -0.21 7.72 -0.29
C TRP A 242 -1.13 7.34 -1.45
N LYS A 243 -0.60 7.16 -2.67
CA LYS A 243 -1.39 6.68 -3.81
C LYS A 243 -1.92 5.29 -3.57
N ASN A 244 -1.19 4.40 -2.90
CA ASN A 244 -1.72 3.08 -2.55
C ASN A 244 -2.86 3.20 -1.53
N ASP A 245 -2.73 4.08 -0.54
CA ASP A 245 -3.78 4.39 0.45
C ASP A 245 -5.01 5.06 -0.18
N VAL A 246 -4.79 6.05 -1.06
CA VAL A 246 -5.86 6.79 -1.74
C VAL A 246 -6.44 6.03 -2.92
N SER A 247 -5.72 5.17 -3.61
CA SER A 247 -6.34 4.25 -4.58
C SER A 247 -7.25 3.27 -3.85
N SER A 248 -6.84 2.86 -2.65
CA SER A 248 -7.70 2.13 -1.72
C SER A 248 -8.87 2.96 -1.19
N ALA A 249 -8.78 4.30 -1.11
CA ALA A 249 -9.82 5.19 -0.56
C ALA A 249 -10.66 5.99 -1.59
N ARG A 250 -10.21 6.24 -2.82
CA ARG A 250 -10.99 6.88 -3.90
C ARG A 250 -12.06 5.93 -4.43
N HIS A 251 -11.85 4.64 -4.32
CA HIS A 251 -12.91 3.63 -4.42
C HIS A 251 -13.85 3.62 -3.20
N THR A 252 -13.75 4.57 -2.25
CA THR A 252 -14.60 4.62 -1.04
C THR A 252 -15.41 5.91 -0.88
N PHE A 253 -15.27 6.90 -1.77
CA PHE A 253 -15.98 8.19 -1.61
C PHE A 253 -16.52 8.77 -2.93
N SER A 254 -17.82 8.63 -3.12
CA SER A 254 -18.68 9.40 -4.04
C SER A 254 -19.70 10.20 -3.19
N ASP A 255 -19.85 11.51 -3.46
CA ASP A 255 -20.55 12.53 -2.64
C ASP A 255 -21.98 12.14 -2.18
N PRO A 256 -22.32 12.24 -0.88
CA PRO A 256 -23.60 11.81 -0.31
C PRO A 256 -24.75 12.83 -0.44
N ARG A 257 -24.88 13.54 -1.58
CA ARG A 257 -25.93 14.56 -1.75
C ARG A 257 -26.81 14.33 -2.97
N GLU A 258 -27.54 13.21 -2.98
CA GLU A 258 -28.77 13.10 -3.78
C GLU A 258 -29.67 11.95 -3.29
N LYS A 259 -30.22 12.05 -2.07
CA LYS A 259 -31.33 11.19 -1.63
C LYS A 259 -32.32 11.96 -0.77
N ASP A 260 -33.00 12.94 -1.36
CA ASP A 260 -34.32 13.37 -0.88
C ASP A 260 -35.09 14.00 -2.05
N THR A 261 -35.71 13.16 -2.87
CA THR A 261 -37.03 13.39 -3.48
C THR A 261 -37.35 12.18 -4.35
N ASN A 262 -38.20 11.28 -3.85
CA ASN A 262 -39.23 10.55 -4.60
C ASN A 262 -39.89 9.51 -3.69
N LEU A 263 -40.76 10.00 -2.80
CA LEU A 263 -41.94 9.24 -2.37
C LEU A 263 -43.07 9.62 -3.32
N VAL A 264 -43.36 8.73 -4.26
CA VAL A 264 -44.56 8.76 -5.11
C VAL A 264 -45.72 8.17 -4.30
N GLY A 265 -46.84 8.88 -4.19
CA GLY A 265 -48.08 8.36 -3.62
C GLY A 265 -48.93 9.40 -2.91
#